data_AF-A0A1K0FEJ0-F1
#
_entry.id   AF-A0A1K0FEJ0-F1
#
_cell.length_a   1.000
_cell.length_b   1.000
_cell.length_c   1.000
_cell.angle_alpha   90.00
_cell.angle_beta   90.00
_cell.angle_gamma   90.00
#
_symmetry.space_group_name_H-M   'P 1'
#
loop_
_entity.id
_entity.type
_entity.pdbx_description
1 polymer ?
#
loop_
_entity_poly.entity_id
_entity_poly.type
_entity_poly.pdbx_seq_one_letter_code
_entity_poly.pdbx_strand_id
1 'polypeptide(L)'
;MVRRLATLALIPAAAFIGLVIAGAPAQAAVVSTSTLQTQVVSLSNQARVKAGCKALKVNAALLWAARGHSKYMATSGRFSHTGARNSTFAARARAAGYTAARSENIAWGYRSAREVVNGWLKSPGHRRNLLDCGARTFAVGVVYSTNGTPYYTQMFGSR
;
A
#
# COMPACT_ATOMS: atom_id res chain seq x y z
N MET A 1 -32.19 28.15 77.88
CA MET A 1 -31.92 29.49 77.31
C MET A 1 -30.42 29.60 77.02
N VAL A 2 -30.05 30.49 76.10
CA VAL A 2 -28.70 30.88 75.64
C VAL A 2 -28.17 30.14 74.39
N ARG A 3 -28.27 30.87 73.28
CA ARG A 3 -27.59 30.73 71.97
C ARG A 3 -26.08 31.02 72.09
N ARG A 4 -25.27 30.48 71.17
CA ARG A 4 -24.01 31.04 70.56
C ARG A 4 -23.55 30.04 69.47
N LEU A 5 -23.82 30.22 68.17
CA LEU A 5 -23.17 31.07 67.14
C LEU A 5 -21.64 30.93 67.05
N ALA A 6 -21.17 30.42 65.89
CA ALA A 6 -19.94 30.75 65.12
C ALA A 6 -19.50 29.49 64.35
N THR A 7 -19.13 29.46 63.07
CA THR A 7 -18.97 30.47 62.01
C THR A 7 -18.87 29.68 60.69
N LEU A 8 -19.63 30.07 59.66
CA LEU A 8 -19.38 29.63 58.28
C LEU A 8 -18.05 30.21 57.80
N ALA A 9 -17.14 29.37 57.33
CA ALA A 9 -16.07 29.80 56.44
C ALA A 9 -16.55 29.59 55.00
N LEU A 10 -16.86 30.68 54.30
CA LEU A 10 -17.08 30.67 52.86
C LEU A 10 -15.72 30.42 52.17
N ILE A 11 -15.61 29.32 51.43
CA ILE A 11 -14.58 29.14 50.42
C ILE A 11 -15.15 29.69 49.11
N PRO A 12 -14.55 30.71 48.47
CA PRO A 12 -14.98 31.11 47.13
C PRO A 12 -14.55 30.00 46.15
N ALA A 13 -15.52 29.25 45.64
CA ALA A 13 -15.29 28.34 44.52
C ALA A 13 -15.02 29.17 43.26
N ALA A 14 -13.75 29.33 42.90
CA ALA A 14 -13.36 29.88 41.61
C ALA A 14 -13.76 28.88 40.50
N ALA A 15 -14.83 29.20 39.78
CA ALA A 15 -15.26 28.45 38.61
C ALA A 15 -14.30 28.74 37.44
N PHE A 16 -13.26 27.91 37.30
CA PHE A 16 -12.52 27.83 36.04
C PHE A 16 -13.37 27.08 35.02
N ILE A 17 -14.05 27.84 34.14
CA ILE A 17 -14.63 27.31 32.91
C ILE A 17 -13.44 26.96 32.00
N GLY A 18 -12.93 25.73 32.15
CA GLY A 18 -11.96 25.17 31.22
C GLY A 18 -12.66 24.89 29.90
N LEU A 19 -12.41 25.72 28.89
CA LEU A 19 -12.78 25.43 27.50
C LEU A 19 -11.96 24.23 27.04
N VAL A 20 -12.55 23.02 27.12
CA VAL A 20 -11.98 21.84 26.50
C VAL A 20 -12.18 21.99 24.99
N ILE A 21 -11.15 22.49 24.30
CA ILE A 21 -11.11 22.44 22.84
C ILE A 21 -10.81 20.98 22.48
N ALA A 22 -11.87 20.19 22.27
CA ALA A 22 -11.75 18.84 21.76
C ALA A 22 -11.17 18.92 20.34
N GLY A 23 -9.87 18.71 20.20
CA GLY A 23 -9.23 18.56 18.89
C GLY A 23 -9.86 17.36 18.19
N ALA A 24 -10.51 17.59 17.05
CA ALA A 24 -11.03 16.50 16.21
C ALA A 24 -9.91 15.48 15.94
N PRO A 25 -10.19 14.17 15.95
CA PRO A 25 -9.17 13.17 15.69
C PRO A 25 -8.57 13.43 14.31
N ALA A 26 -7.26 13.63 14.26
CA ALA A 26 -6.54 13.76 13.00
C ALA A 26 -6.75 12.46 12.21
N GLN A 27 -7.60 12.52 11.18
CA GLN A 27 -7.74 11.42 10.21
C GLN A 27 -6.35 11.19 9.63
N ALA A 28 -5.71 10.06 9.96
CA ALA A 28 -4.39 9.74 9.43
C ALA A 28 -4.44 9.82 7.90
N ALA A 29 -3.62 10.71 7.32
CA ALA A 29 -3.66 10.97 5.88
C ALA A 29 -3.40 9.68 5.10
N VAL A 30 -4.31 9.34 4.19
CA VAL A 30 -4.14 8.19 3.29
C VAL A 30 -2.92 8.44 2.43
N VAL A 31 -1.92 7.55 2.51
CA VAL A 31 -0.70 7.66 1.70
C VAL A 31 -1.08 7.62 0.22
N SER A 32 -0.58 8.58 -0.56
CA SER A 32 -0.90 8.63 -2.00
C SER A 32 -0.44 7.35 -2.72
N THR A 33 -1.15 6.98 -3.78
CA THR A 33 -0.78 5.79 -4.58
C THR A 33 0.58 5.94 -5.25
N SER A 34 0.97 7.16 -5.64
CA SER A 34 2.29 7.44 -6.21
C SER A 34 3.40 7.29 -5.16
N THR A 35 3.18 7.77 -3.92
CA THR A 35 4.12 7.56 -2.81
C THR A 35 4.30 6.06 -2.53
N LEU A 36 3.21 5.30 -2.40
CA LEU A 36 3.28 3.85 -2.20
C LEU A 36 4.01 3.15 -3.34
N GLN A 37 3.67 3.47 -4.58
CA GLN A 37 4.31 2.88 -5.76
C GLN A 37 5.83 3.09 -5.76
N THR A 38 6.29 4.34 -5.56
CA THR A 38 7.72 4.69 -5.53
C THR A 38 8.45 3.96 -4.41
N GLN A 39 7.86 3.90 -3.22
CA GLN A 39 8.45 3.20 -2.08
C GLN A 39 8.52 1.68 -2.31
N VAL A 40 7.48 1.06 -2.88
CA VAL A 40 7.47 -0.38 -3.20
C VAL A 40 8.54 -0.70 -4.25
N VAL A 41 8.71 0.16 -5.27
CA VAL A 41 9.78 0.02 -6.27
C VAL A 41 11.15 0.07 -5.59
N SER A 42 11.39 1.06 -4.73
CA SER A 42 12.67 1.21 -4.01
C SER A 42 12.97 0.00 -3.13
N LEU A 43 12.03 -0.42 -2.28
CA LEU A 43 12.20 -1.55 -1.37
C LEU A 43 12.36 -2.88 -2.10
N SER A 44 11.66 -3.06 -3.23
CA SER A 44 11.84 -4.23 -4.09
C SER A 44 13.27 -4.31 -4.63
N ASN A 45 13.81 -3.20 -5.13
CA ASN A 45 15.18 -3.14 -5.62
C ASN A 45 16.22 -3.30 -4.51
N GLN A 46 15.99 -2.76 -3.32
CA GLN A 46 16.84 -3.01 -2.15
C GLN A 46 16.89 -4.50 -1.78
N ALA A 47 15.73 -5.17 -1.75
CA ALA A 47 15.65 -6.60 -1.49
C ALA A 47 16.40 -7.43 -2.54
N ARG A 48 16.33 -7.02 -3.82
CA ARG A 48 17.06 -7.65 -4.93
C ARG A 48 18.57 -7.50 -4.79
N VAL A 49 19.05 -6.28 -4.52
CA VAL A 49 20.49 -6.02 -4.30
C VAL A 49 21.01 -6.82 -3.12
N LYS A 50 20.27 -6.86 -2.00
CA LYS A 50 20.62 -7.68 -0.83
C LYS A 50 20.70 -9.18 -1.16
N ALA A 51 19.93 -9.65 -2.14
CA ALA A 51 19.94 -11.04 -2.60
C ALA A 51 20.97 -11.31 -3.73
N GLY A 52 21.81 -10.33 -4.09
CA GLY A 52 22.81 -10.47 -5.15
C GLY A 52 22.28 -10.25 -6.58
N CYS A 53 21.01 -9.88 -6.75
CA CYS A 53 20.46 -9.53 -8.05
C CYS A 53 20.67 -8.05 -8.39
N LYS A 54 20.70 -7.73 -9.69
CA LYS A 54 20.65 -6.33 -10.16
C LYS A 54 19.29 -5.69 -9.86
N ALA A 55 19.31 -4.39 -9.56
CA ALA A 55 18.11 -3.56 -9.50
C ALA A 55 17.40 -3.54 -10.87
N LEU A 56 16.07 -3.57 -10.85
CA LEU A 56 15.23 -3.54 -12.03
C LEU A 56 14.93 -2.10 -12.44
N LYS A 57 14.87 -1.90 -13.76
CA LYS A 57 14.41 -0.64 -14.35
C LYS A 57 12.89 -0.60 -14.39
N VAL A 58 12.28 0.54 -14.06
CA VAL A 58 10.84 0.72 -14.22
C VAL A 58 10.49 0.80 -15.71
N ASN A 59 9.49 0.03 -16.15
CA ASN A 59 9.02 0.04 -17.53
C ASN A 59 7.57 0.56 -17.61
N ALA A 60 7.32 1.53 -18.49
CA ALA A 60 6.01 2.18 -18.61
C ALA A 60 4.90 1.22 -19.07
N ALA A 61 5.17 0.35 -20.06
CA ALA A 61 4.19 -0.63 -20.53
C ALA A 61 3.77 -1.62 -19.43
N LEU A 62 4.75 -2.11 -18.64
CA LEU A 62 4.45 -2.92 -17.45
C LEU A 62 3.65 -2.14 -16.40
N LEU A 63 3.89 -0.83 -16.24
CA LEU A 63 3.12 0.00 -15.31
C LEU A 63 1.66 0.12 -15.73
N TRP A 64 1.39 0.34 -17.02
CA TRP A 64 0.04 0.35 -17.56
C TRP A 64 -0.69 -0.97 -17.29
N ALA A 65 -0.05 -2.10 -17.58
CA ALA A 65 -0.60 -3.42 -17.34
C ALA A 65 -0.87 -3.68 -15.84
N ALA A 66 0.10 -3.38 -14.97
CA ALA A 66 0.00 -3.61 -13.54
C ALA A 66 -1.09 -2.73 -12.90
N ARG A 67 -1.14 -1.43 -13.23
CA ARG A 67 -2.17 -0.52 -12.72
C ARG A 67 -3.56 -0.91 -13.21
N GLY A 68 -3.69 -1.35 -14.46
CA GLY A 68 -4.93 -1.88 -15.01
C GLY A 68 -5.45 -3.09 -14.23
N HIS A 69 -4.57 -4.03 -13.88
CA HIS A 69 -4.95 -5.20 -13.09
C HIS A 69 -5.31 -4.86 -11.65
N SER A 70 -4.54 -3.98 -10.99
CA SER A 70 -4.90 -3.48 -9.65
C SER A 70 -6.26 -2.78 -9.67
N LYS A 71 -6.56 -2.00 -10.72
CA LYS A 71 -7.89 -1.39 -10.88
C LYS A 71 -8.98 -2.44 -11.03
N TYR A 72 -8.78 -3.45 -11.87
CA TYR A 72 -9.74 -4.54 -12.03
C TYR A 72 -10.04 -5.25 -10.70
N MET A 73 -9.01 -5.61 -9.93
CA MET A 73 -9.19 -6.25 -8.62
C MET A 73 -9.93 -5.30 -7.65
N ALA A 74 -9.53 -4.03 -7.60
CA ALA A 74 -10.13 -3.03 -6.72
C ALA A 74 -11.62 -2.75 -7.03
N THR A 75 -12.01 -2.77 -8.31
CA THR A 75 -13.40 -2.49 -8.72
C THR A 75 -14.30 -3.71 -8.68
N SER A 76 -13.75 -4.91 -8.91
CA SER A 76 -14.54 -6.15 -8.95
C SER A 76 -14.60 -6.88 -7.62
N GLY A 77 -13.71 -6.55 -6.67
CA GLY A 77 -13.53 -7.32 -5.43
C GLY A 77 -12.91 -8.71 -5.63
N ARG A 78 -12.49 -9.05 -6.86
CA ARG A 78 -11.90 -10.36 -7.19
C ARG A 78 -10.39 -10.29 -7.07
N PHE A 79 -9.83 -10.91 -6.03
CA PHE A 79 -8.39 -11.06 -5.87
C PHE A 79 -7.89 -12.31 -6.63
N SER A 80 -7.34 -12.11 -7.83
CA SER A 80 -6.88 -13.20 -8.70
C SER A 80 -5.80 -12.73 -9.68
N HIS A 81 -4.93 -13.65 -10.11
CA HIS A 81 -4.01 -13.42 -11.22
C HIS A 81 -4.74 -13.33 -12.58
N THR A 82 -5.93 -13.93 -12.67
CA THR A 82 -6.81 -13.85 -13.84
C THR A 82 -7.56 -12.52 -13.82
N GLY A 83 -7.32 -11.71 -14.86
CA GLY A 83 -7.91 -10.39 -14.99
C GLY A 83 -9.21 -10.38 -15.77
N ALA A 84 -9.67 -9.19 -16.14
CA ALA A 84 -10.81 -8.99 -17.03
C ALA A 84 -10.70 -9.84 -18.31
N ARG A 85 -11.84 -10.39 -18.76
CA ARG A 85 -11.92 -11.29 -19.93
C ARG A 85 -10.95 -12.48 -19.86
N ASN A 86 -10.75 -13.03 -18.67
CA ASN A 86 -9.84 -14.15 -18.40
C ASN A 86 -8.38 -13.89 -18.82
N SER A 87 -7.95 -12.62 -18.83
CA SER A 87 -6.59 -12.26 -19.23
C SER A 87 -5.55 -12.79 -18.24
N THR A 88 -4.44 -13.30 -18.78
CA THR A 88 -3.23 -13.62 -18.01
C THR A 88 -2.35 -12.37 -17.85
N PHE A 89 -1.40 -12.37 -16.92
CA PHE A 89 -0.44 -11.27 -16.77
C PHE A 89 0.33 -11.00 -18.08
N ALA A 90 0.72 -12.05 -18.81
CA ALA A 90 1.41 -11.93 -20.09
C ALA A 90 0.51 -11.35 -21.20
N ALA A 91 -0.79 -11.67 -21.20
CA ALA A 91 -1.74 -11.04 -22.11
C ALA A 91 -1.91 -9.54 -21.82
N ARG A 92 -2.01 -9.15 -20.53
CA ARG A 92 -2.06 -7.74 -20.12
C ARG A 92 -0.79 -6.97 -20.48
N ALA A 93 0.38 -7.56 -20.26
CA ALA A 93 1.66 -6.98 -20.67
C ALA A 93 1.72 -6.76 -22.19
N ARG A 94 1.35 -7.78 -22.99
CA ARG A 94 1.34 -7.69 -24.46
C ARG A 94 0.38 -6.62 -24.96
N ALA A 95 -0.82 -6.53 -24.39
CA ALA A 95 -1.78 -5.49 -24.71
C ALA A 95 -1.26 -4.07 -24.41
N ALA A 96 -0.35 -3.93 -23.44
CA ALA A 96 0.34 -2.69 -23.14
C ALA A 96 1.63 -2.47 -23.97
N GLY A 97 1.94 -3.34 -24.93
CA GLY A 97 3.13 -3.24 -25.78
C GLY A 97 4.39 -3.93 -25.21
N TYR A 98 4.27 -4.73 -24.15
CA TYR A 98 5.39 -5.44 -23.53
C TYR A 98 5.32 -6.96 -23.76
N THR A 99 6.29 -7.49 -24.52
CA THR A 99 6.25 -8.88 -25.01
C THR A 99 7.12 -9.88 -24.23
N ALA A 100 7.87 -9.42 -23.22
CA ALA A 100 8.83 -10.25 -22.48
C ALA A 100 8.50 -10.42 -20.99
N ALA A 101 7.20 -10.48 -20.65
CA ALA A 101 6.76 -10.62 -19.27
C ALA A 101 7.21 -11.97 -18.68
N ARG A 102 7.69 -11.95 -17.43
CA ARG A 102 8.20 -13.13 -16.72
C ARG A 102 7.24 -13.63 -15.66
N SER A 103 6.73 -12.72 -14.83
CA SER A 103 5.94 -13.10 -13.65
C SER A 103 5.12 -11.92 -13.12
N GLU A 104 4.23 -12.24 -12.17
CA GLU A 104 3.39 -11.29 -11.46
C GLU A 104 3.35 -11.64 -9.97
N ASN A 105 3.38 -10.61 -9.12
CA ASN A 105 2.94 -10.68 -7.73
C ASN A 105 1.72 -9.78 -7.55
N ILE A 106 0.73 -10.22 -6.78
CA ILE A 106 -0.42 -9.40 -6.39
C ILE A 106 -0.54 -9.34 -4.87
N ALA A 107 -1.11 -8.27 -4.35
CA ALA A 107 -1.43 -8.11 -2.94
C ALA A 107 -2.57 -7.11 -2.76
N TRP A 108 -3.21 -7.11 -1.59
CA TRP A 108 -4.18 -6.10 -1.21
C TRP A 108 -4.18 -5.92 0.31
N GLY A 109 -4.70 -4.80 0.81
CA GLY A 109 -4.91 -4.58 2.25
C GLY A 109 -3.71 -4.02 3.03
N TYR A 110 -2.48 -4.27 2.57
CA TYR A 110 -1.27 -3.72 3.19
C TYR A 110 -1.24 -2.19 3.11
N ARG A 111 -0.97 -1.49 4.21
CA ARG A 111 -1.10 -0.03 4.28
C ARG A 111 0.21 0.70 4.05
N SER A 112 1.34 -0.01 4.11
CA SER A 112 2.66 0.53 3.81
C SER A 112 3.43 -0.30 2.78
N ALA A 113 4.36 0.37 2.10
CA ALA A 113 5.28 -0.28 1.15
C ALA A 113 6.15 -1.37 1.81
N ARG A 114 6.53 -1.16 3.08
CA ARG A 114 7.31 -2.12 3.85
C ARG A 114 6.53 -3.40 4.11
N GLU A 115 5.27 -3.28 4.51
CA GLU A 115 4.41 -4.44 4.77
C GLU A 115 4.20 -5.28 3.51
N VAL A 116 3.84 -4.67 2.38
CA VAL A 116 3.57 -5.43 1.15
C VAL A 116 4.83 -6.11 0.60
N VAL A 117 5.98 -5.44 0.58
CA VAL A 117 7.24 -6.04 0.12
C VAL A 117 7.68 -7.17 1.06
N ASN A 118 7.55 -6.98 2.37
CA ASN A 118 7.81 -8.06 3.33
C ASN A 118 6.85 -9.24 3.16
N GLY A 119 5.57 -8.97 2.87
CA GLY A 119 4.56 -9.99 2.56
C GLY A 119 4.96 -10.83 1.35
N TRP A 120 5.40 -10.20 0.26
CA TRP A 120 5.93 -10.92 -0.90
C TRP A 120 7.21 -11.69 -0.58
N LEU A 121 8.15 -11.11 0.17
CA LEU A 121 9.41 -11.78 0.53
C LEU A 121 9.23 -12.99 1.46
N LYS A 122 8.15 -13.04 2.25
CA LYS A 122 7.80 -14.16 3.13
C LYS A 122 7.00 -15.26 2.43
N SER A 123 6.42 -14.97 1.26
CA SER A 123 5.69 -15.95 0.45
C SER A 123 6.63 -16.60 -0.57
N PRO A 124 6.86 -17.92 -0.55
CA PRO A 124 7.84 -18.57 -1.44
C PRO A 124 7.63 -18.29 -2.93
N GLY A 125 6.38 -18.31 -3.41
CA GLY A 125 6.04 -18.03 -4.81
C GLY A 125 6.33 -16.58 -5.19
N HIS A 126 5.90 -15.63 -4.37
CA HIS A 126 6.12 -14.21 -4.63
C HIS A 126 7.60 -13.81 -4.50
N ARG A 127 8.30 -14.39 -3.51
CA ARG A 127 9.73 -14.20 -3.29
C ARG A 127 10.53 -14.67 -4.50
N ARG A 128 10.21 -15.85 -5.06
CA ARG A 128 10.87 -16.38 -6.26
C ARG A 128 10.76 -15.40 -7.43
N ASN A 129 9.60 -14.79 -7.64
CA ASN A 129 9.40 -13.78 -8.68
C ASN A 129 10.22 -12.50 -8.40
N LEU A 130 10.14 -11.99 -7.18
CA LEU A 130 10.81 -10.75 -6.77
C LEU A 130 12.33 -10.85 -6.83
N LEU A 131 12.89 -12.02 -6.53
CA LEU A 131 14.32 -12.30 -6.51
C LEU A 131 14.80 -13.09 -7.73
N ASP A 132 14.03 -13.13 -8.82
CA ASP A 132 14.50 -13.70 -10.09
C ASP A 132 15.58 -12.78 -10.68
N CYS A 133 16.85 -13.19 -10.58
CA CYS A 133 17.99 -12.45 -11.13
C CYS A 133 17.99 -12.39 -12.68
N GLY A 134 17.12 -13.15 -13.37
CA GLY A 134 16.88 -13.05 -14.81
C GLY A 134 16.00 -11.85 -15.21
N ALA A 135 15.24 -11.28 -14.29
CA ALA A 135 14.47 -10.06 -14.57
C ALA A 135 15.38 -8.84 -14.80
N ARG A 136 14.93 -7.92 -15.66
CA ARG A 136 15.64 -6.67 -16.03
C ARG A 136 14.76 -5.44 -15.84
N THR A 137 13.47 -5.59 -16.07
CA THR A 137 12.48 -4.54 -15.87
C THR A 137 11.35 -5.01 -14.98
N PHE A 138 10.66 -4.06 -14.37
CA PHE A 138 9.41 -4.30 -13.67
C PHE A 138 8.56 -3.03 -13.60
N ALA A 139 7.36 -3.16 -13.06
CA ALA A 139 6.58 -2.03 -12.56
C ALA A 139 5.67 -2.46 -11.43
N VAL A 140 5.18 -1.48 -10.67
CA VAL A 140 4.20 -1.68 -9.60
C VAL A 140 3.01 -0.78 -9.88
N GLY A 141 1.81 -1.34 -9.96
CA GLY A 141 0.56 -0.60 -10.05
C GLY A 141 -0.18 -0.61 -8.71
N VAL A 142 -0.50 0.56 -8.17
CA VAL A 142 -1.25 0.72 -6.92
C VAL A 142 -2.58 1.41 -7.20
N VAL A 143 -3.69 0.83 -6.75
CA VAL A 143 -5.04 1.41 -6.87
C VAL A 143 -5.81 1.19 -5.57
N TYR A 144 -6.45 2.23 -5.06
CA TYR A 144 -7.40 2.08 -3.95
C TYR A 144 -8.77 1.64 -4.48
N SER A 145 -9.41 0.69 -3.79
CA SER A 145 -10.85 0.46 -3.92
C SER A 145 -11.65 1.59 -3.27
N THR A 146 -12.96 1.60 -3.47
CA THR A 146 -13.88 2.62 -2.94
C THR A 146 -13.87 2.70 -1.41
N ASN A 147 -13.64 1.58 -0.71
CA ASN A 147 -13.47 1.53 0.74
C ASN A 147 -12.05 1.92 1.22
N GLY A 148 -11.22 2.49 0.33
CA GLY A 148 -9.86 2.91 0.62
C GLY A 148 -8.86 1.76 0.79
N THR A 149 -9.19 0.52 0.42
CA THR A 149 -8.24 -0.60 0.52
C THR A 149 -7.28 -0.59 -0.68
N PRO A 150 -5.95 -0.59 -0.46
CA PRO A 150 -5.00 -0.60 -1.57
C PRO A 150 -4.86 -1.98 -2.20
N TYR A 151 -4.80 -2.02 -3.52
CA TYR A 151 -4.49 -3.18 -4.35
C TYR A 151 -3.18 -2.95 -5.10
N TYR A 152 -2.35 -3.98 -5.14
CA TYR A 152 -1.01 -3.97 -5.69
C TYR A 152 -0.88 -5.05 -6.76
N THR A 153 -0.26 -4.69 -7.88
CA THR A 153 0.23 -5.63 -8.88
C THR A 153 1.67 -5.26 -9.18
N GLN A 154 2.57 -6.23 -9.10
CA GLN A 154 3.97 -6.10 -9.50
C GLN A 154 4.20 -7.03 -10.68
N MET A 155 4.64 -6.48 -11.82
CA MET A 155 4.88 -7.25 -13.04
C MET A 155 6.36 -7.16 -13.42
N PHE A 156 6.96 -8.30 -13.77
CA PHE A 156 8.39 -8.41 -14.08
C PHE A 156 8.62 -8.75 -15.55
N GLY A 157 9.74 -8.32 -16.11
CA GLY A 157 10.10 -8.51 -17.51
C GLY A 157 11.60 -8.75 -17.75
N SER A 158 11.93 -9.35 -18.90
CA SER A 158 13.32 -9.73 -19.26
C SER A 158 14.11 -8.65 -20.02
N ARG A 159 13.49 -7.55 -20.44
CA ARG A 159 14.14 -6.45 -21.19
C ARG A 159 13.56 -5.09 -20.89
#